data_AF-D0IIH1-F1
#
_entry.id   AF-D0IIH1-F1
#
_cell.length_a   1.000
_cell.length_b   1.000
_cell.length_c   1.000
_cell.angle_alpha   90.00
_cell.angle_beta   90.00
_cell.angle_gamma   90.00
#
_symmetry.space_group_name_H-M   'P 1'
#
loop_
_entity.id
_entity.type
_entity.pdbx_description
1 polymer ?
#
loop_
_entity_poly.entity_id
_entity_poly.type
_entity_poly.pdbx_seq_one_letter_code
_entity_poly.pdbx_strand_id
1 'polypeptide(L)'
;MSRKKFMESVGATCSNWNWSWSFVNHEERFVVFGHWDVHKDGLIFDESWKGPGRKQSLEHISLIQNNGYRLKTFPMQYDQTETGTAKIKSFDWILEEKHLAGVDGLWYALNYSESVDITSIEEVIHPETYIEGATKEISVNAYERNPDARAKCILHYGCKCYVCKFDFQEVYGDIGKGFIHVHHEVSLAEIKKEYSVDPIKDLKPLCPNCHGIIHRTHPPISVDSLINLLRSRN
;
A
#
# COMPACT_ATOMS: atom_id res chain seq x y z
N MET A 1 9.29 -15.66 25.26
CA MET A 1 9.91 -16.42 24.15
C MET A 1 10.84 -15.49 23.38
N SER A 2 11.82 -15.95 22.60
CA SER A 2 12.67 -15.08 21.76
C SER A 2 12.27 -15.20 20.29
N ARG A 3 12.59 -14.20 19.45
CA ARG A 3 12.28 -14.22 18.01
C ARG A 3 12.87 -15.45 17.33
N LYS A 4 14.11 -15.78 17.69
CA LYS A 4 14.78 -17.00 17.25
C LYS A 4 13.98 -18.26 17.61
N LYS A 5 13.64 -18.44 18.89
CA LYS A 5 12.87 -19.61 19.34
C LYS A 5 11.50 -19.72 18.64
N PHE A 6 10.86 -18.60 18.35
CA PHE A 6 9.59 -18.59 17.62
C PHE A 6 9.76 -19.00 16.16
N MET A 7 10.72 -18.43 15.44
CA MET A 7 11.00 -18.84 14.06
C MET A 7 11.40 -20.32 14.00
N GLU A 8 12.24 -20.78 14.93
CA GLU A 8 12.59 -22.20 15.06
C GLU A 8 11.36 -23.09 15.32
N SER A 9 10.41 -22.63 16.14
CA SER A 9 9.18 -23.40 16.44
C SER A 9 8.26 -23.62 15.23
N VAL A 10 8.39 -22.78 14.20
CA VAL A 10 7.66 -22.92 12.93
C VAL A 10 8.55 -23.48 11.81
N GLY A 11 9.73 -24.01 12.14
CA GLY A 11 10.70 -24.56 11.18
C GLY A 11 11.35 -23.51 10.27
N ALA A 12 11.22 -22.22 10.57
CA ALA A 12 11.82 -21.14 9.81
C ALA A 12 13.27 -20.88 10.27
N THR A 13 14.16 -20.67 9.30
CA THR A 13 15.58 -20.40 9.53
C THR A 13 16.02 -19.12 8.83
N CYS A 14 17.25 -18.70 9.10
CA CYS A 14 17.88 -17.56 8.46
C CYS A 14 19.41 -17.74 8.40
N SER A 15 20.07 -16.95 7.56
CA SER A 15 21.53 -17.00 7.44
C SER A 15 22.25 -16.38 8.65
N ASN A 16 21.63 -15.41 9.34
CA ASN A 16 22.22 -14.77 10.51
C ASN A 16 21.20 -14.22 11.51
N TRP A 17 21.01 -14.93 12.62
CA TRP A 17 20.06 -14.58 13.68
C TRP A 17 20.25 -13.19 14.32
N ASN A 18 21.45 -12.59 14.23
CA ASN A 18 21.73 -11.27 14.80
C ASN A 18 21.16 -10.13 13.94
N TRP A 19 21.04 -10.34 12.63
CA TRP A 19 20.79 -9.26 11.68
C TRP A 19 19.74 -9.58 10.60
N SER A 20 19.13 -10.76 10.66
CA SER A 20 18.10 -11.17 9.71
C SER A 20 16.80 -10.39 9.92
N TRP A 21 16.28 -9.90 8.79
CA TRP A 21 14.99 -9.22 8.67
C TRP A 21 13.88 -10.17 8.17
N SER A 22 14.28 -11.28 7.55
CA SER A 22 13.38 -12.28 6.99
C SER A 22 13.88 -13.70 7.27
N PHE A 23 12.95 -14.64 7.26
CA PHE A 23 13.15 -16.05 7.62
C PHE A 23 12.47 -16.94 6.58
N VAL A 24 12.94 -18.17 6.41
CA VAL A 24 12.42 -19.10 5.40
C VAL A 24 12.24 -20.50 5.98
N ASN A 25 11.13 -21.14 5.66
CA ASN A 25 10.92 -22.57 5.82
C ASN A 25 10.83 -23.19 4.42
N HIS A 26 11.83 -23.99 4.05
CA HIS A 26 11.91 -24.62 2.73
C HIS A 26 11.03 -25.87 2.60
N GLU A 27 10.73 -26.54 3.71
CA GLU A 27 9.88 -27.74 3.75
C GLU A 27 8.42 -27.37 3.49
N GLU A 28 7.91 -26.41 4.27
CA GLU A 28 6.53 -25.89 4.17
C GLU A 28 6.38 -24.74 3.14
N ARG A 29 7.48 -24.40 2.47
CA ARG A 29 7.60 -23.39 1.40
C ARG A 29 6.95 -22.05 1.75
N PHE A 30 7.39 -21.44 2.84
CA PHE A 30 6.99 -20.08 3.18
C PHE A 30 8.17 -19.22 3.63
N VAL A 31 8.01 -17.93 3.46
CA VAL A 31 8.93 -16.89 3.90
C VAL A 31 8.20 -16.01 4.91
N VAL A 32 8.91 -15.58 5.96
CA VAL A 32 8.39 -14.72 7.02
C VAL A 32 9.15 -13.40 7.02
N PHE A 33 8.42 -12.29 7.00
CA PHE A 33 8.94 -10.95 7.29
C PHE A 33 8.36 -10.41 8.60
N GLY A 34 9.13 -9.60 9.32
CA GLY A 34 8.56 -8.80 10.39
C GLY A 34 7.84 -7.59 9.79
N HIS A 35 6.65 -7.27 10.31
CA HIS A 35 5.87 -6.10 9.87
C HIS A 35 5.78 -5.09 11.01
N TRP A 36 6.27 -3.88 10.80
CA TRP A 36 6.23 -2.83 11.83
C TRP A 36 4.81 -2.27 11.98
N ASP A 37 4.39 -2.05 13.23
CA ASP A 37 3.13 -1.39 13.59
C ASP A 37 2.99 0.04 13.05
N VAL A 38 4.10 0.74 12.83
CA VAL A 38 4.14 2.07 12.19
C VAL A 38 3.80 2.02 10.70
N HIS A 39 3.98 0.88 10.03
CA HIS A 39 3.70 0.69 8.61
C HIS A 39 2.30 0.14 8.40
N LYS A 40 1.27 0.95 8.66
CA LYS A 40 -0.13 0.56 8.43
C LYS A 40 -0.45 0.23 6.96
N ASP A 41 0.43 0.62 6.04
CA ASP A 41 0.40 0.31 4.61
C ASP A 41 0.87 -1.09 4.23
N GLY A 42 1.42 -1.83 5.18
CA GLY A 42 1.95 -3.16 4.92
C GLY A 42 3.38 -3.16 4.38
N LEU A 43 4.12 -2.05 4.37
CA LEU A 43 5.51 -2.06 3.92
C LEU A 43 6.35 -3.02 4.78
N ILE A 44 7.01 -3.98 4.14
CA ILE A 44 7.88 -4.97 4.80
C ILE A 44 9.33 -4.87 4.38
N PHE A 45 9.64 -4.28 3.21
CA PHE A 45 11.02 -4.16 2.74
C PHE A 45 11.18 -3.04 1.70
N ASP A 46 12.27 -2.28 1.82
CA ASP A 46 12.73 -1.28 0.85
C ASP A 46 14.10 -1.71 0.32
N GLU A 47 14.23 -1.89 -0.99
CA GLU A 47 15.47 -2.29 -1.65
C GLU A 47 16.63 -1.29 -1.50
N SER A 48 16.33 -0.03 -1.19
CA SER A 48 17.30 1.02 -0.90
C SER A 48 18.02 0.81 0.44
N TRP A 49 17.43 0.01 1.35
CA TRP A 49 17.98 -0.26 2.67
C TRP A 49 19.35 -0.94 2.59
N LYS A 50 20.38 -0.32 3.18
CA LYS A 50 21.78 -0.80 3.13
C LYS A 50 22.18 -1.70 4.31
N GLY A 51 21.22 -2.38 4.92
CA GLY A 51 21.47 -3.22 6.08
C GLY A 51 22.04 -4.62 5.78
N PRO A 52 22.66 -5.28 6.77
CA PRO A 52 23.24 -6.62 6.65
C PRO A 52 22.24 -7.72 6.20
N GLY A 53 20.94 -7.56 6.51
CA GLY A 53 19.88 -8.50 6.10
C GLY A 53 19.35 -8.29 4.68
N ARG A 54 19.86 -7.30 3.94
CA ARG A 54 19.33 -6.89 2.62
C ARG A 54 19.40 -8.03 1.59
N LYS A 55 20.57 -8.65 1.41
CA LYS A 55 20.79 -9.70 0.41
C LYS A 55 19.85 -10.89 0.64
N GLN A 56 19.75 -11.34 1.88
CA GLN A 56 18.84 -12.42 2.27
C GLN A 56 17.38 -12.06 1.99
N SER A 57 16.97 -10.83 2.28
CA SER A 57 15.59 -10.39 2.06
C SER A 57 15.22 -10.37 0.58
N LEU A 58 16.14 -9.93 -0.29
CA LEU A 58 15.97 -10.04 -1.75
C LEU A 58 15.86 -11.48 -2.23
N GLU A 59 16.71 -12.38 -1.71
CA GLU A 59 16.64 -13.82 -2.02
C GLU A 59 15.28 -14.40 -1.62
N HIS A 60 14.79 -14.07 -0.43
CA HIS A 60 13.49 -14.50 0.08
C HIS A 60 12.31 -13.93 -0.72
N ILE A 61 12.38 -12.67 -1.15
CA ILE A 61 11.39 -12.07 -2.06
C ILE A 61 11.34 -12.85 -3.39
N SER A 62 12.51 -13.20 -3.94
CA SER A 62 12.58 -14.00 -5.17
C SER A 62 11.95 -15.39 -5.00
N LEU A 63 12.12 -16.04 -3.84
CA LEU A 63 11.45 -17.32 -3.56
C LEU A 63 9.93 -17.20 -3.61
N ILE A 64 9.37 -16.10 -3.09
CA ILE A 64 7.92 -15.85 -3.13
C ILE A 64 7.48 -15.62 -4.58
N GLN A 65 8.14 -14.72 -5.31
CA GLN A 65 7.74 -14.33 -6.66
C GLN A 65 7.91 -15.44 -7.70
N ASN A 66 9.04 -16.14 -7.66
CA ASN A 66 9.50 -16.98 -8.76
C ASN A 66 9.48 -18.47 -8.42
N ASN A 67 9.37 -18.82 -7.15
CA ASN A 67 9.43 -20.21 -6.70
C ASN A 67 8.19 -20.63 -5.90
N GLY A 68 7.12 -19.84 -5.88
CA GLY A 68 5.84 -20.24 -5.29
C GLY A 68 5.89 -20.46 -3.78
N TYR A 69 6.73 -19.72 -3.06
CA TYR A 69 6.69 -19.68 -1.60
C TYR A 69 5.56 -18.75 -1.15
N ARG A 70 4.89 -19.10 -0.05
CA ARG A 70 3.91 -18.20 0.59
C ARG A 70 4.61 -17.11 1.39
N LEU A 71 3.99 -15.93 1.48
CA LEU A 71 4.44 -14.86 2.38
C LEU A 71 3.64 -14.92 3.68
N LYS A 72 4.35 -14.90 4.80
CA LYS A 72 3.79 -14.68 6.13
C LYS A 72 4.42 -13.46 6.79
N THR A 73 3.69 -12.84 7.71
CA THR A 73 4.24 -11.78 8.57
C THR A 73 3.94 -12.02 10.05
N PHE A 74 4.73 -11.41 10.92
CA PHE A 74 4.40 -11.24 12.34
C PHE A 74 4.49 -9.76 12.71
N PRO A 75 3.56 -9.24 13.53
CA PRO A 75 3.53 -7.83 13.89
C PRO A 75 4.62 -7.51 14.90
N MET A 76 5.30 -6.38 14.71
CA MET A 76 6.36 -5.87 15.57
C MET A 76 6.09 -4.44 15.98
N GLN A 77 6.26 -4.14 17.26
CA GLN A 77 6.18 -2.78 17.77
C GLN A 77 7.50 -2.06 17.56
N TYR A 78 7.44 -0.94 16.84
CA TYR A 78 8.58 -0.09 16.58
C TYR A 78 9.01 0.67 17.84
N ASP A 79 10.32 0.78 18.01
CA ASP A 79 11.02 1.67 18.93
C ASP A 79 12.26 2.23 18.22
N GLN A 80 12.92 3.20 18.81
CA GLN A 80 14.17 3.74 18.28
C GLN A 80 15.20 3.95 19.38
N THR A 81 16.47 3.74 19.06
CA THR A 81 17.57 4.16 19.95
C THR A 81 17.66 5.68 19.99
N GLU A 82 18.36 6.24 20.98
CA GLU A 82 18.65 7.68 21.05
C GLU A 82 19.36 8.20 19.78
N THR A 83 20.02 7.32 19.03
CA THR A 83 20.72 7.61 17.77
C THR A 83 19.84 7.47 16.52
N GLY A 84 18.53 7.18 16.67
CA GLY A 84 17.58 7.04 15.56
C GLY A 84 17.59 5.68 14.86
N THR A 85 18.23 4.66 15.42
CA THR A 85 18.25 3.31 14.84
C THR A 85 16.98 2.55 15.25
N ALA A 86 16.27 1.98 14.28
CA ALA A 86 15.07 1.17 14.53
C ALA A 86 15.37 -0.02 15.46
N LYS A 87 14.49 -0.23 16.46
CA LYS A 87 14.58 -1.27 17.47
C LYS A 87 13.21 -1.91 17.67
N ILE A 88 13.17 -3.22 17.91
CA ILE A 88 11.92 -3.93 18.22
C ILE A 88 11.63 -3.74 19.72
N LYS A 89 10.51 -3.09 20.05
CA LYS A 89 10.02 -2.96 21.43
C LYS A 89 9.46 -4.28 21.94
N SER A 90 8.59 -4.87 21.13
CA SER A 90 7.90 -6.14 21.37
C SER A 90 7.36 -6.67 20.03
N PHE A 91 6.86 -7.89 19.99
CA PHE A 91 6.21 -8.46 18.82
C PHE A 91 5.28 -9.60 19.26
N ASP A 92 4.23 -9.86 18.47
CA ASP A 92 3.26 -10.90 18.79
C ASP A 92 3.65 -12.24 18.14
N TRP A 93 3.30 -13.33 18.82
CA TRP A 93 3.65 -14.70 18.43
C TRP A 93 2.64 -15.29 17.45
N ILE A 94 2.30 -14.52 16.42
CA ILE A 94 1.30 -14.89 15.42
C ILE A 94 1.92 -14.76 14.03
N LEU A 95 1.65 -15.74 13.17
CA LEU A 95 1.96 -15.67 11.76
C LEU A 95 0.69 -15.48 10.95
N GLU A 96 0.66 -14.43 10.15
CA GLU A 96 -0.44 -14.08 9.28
C GLU A 96 -0.04 -14.34 7.83
N GLU A 97 -0.90 -15.00 7.06
CA GLU A 97 -0.72 -15.17 5.62
C GLU A 97 -0.98 -13.83 4.90
N LYS A 98 -0.09 -13.48 3.98
CA LYS A 98 -0.13 -12.22 3.23
C LYS A 98 0.17 -12.46 1.75
N HIS A 99 -0.22 -11.50 0.94
CA HIS A 99 0.14 -11.41 -0.47
C HIS A 99 1.28 -10.39 -0.65
N LEU A 100 2.33 -10.79 -1.36
CA LEU A 100 3.45 -9.90 -1.67
C LEU A 100 3.13 -9.01 -2.87
N ALA A 101 3.23 -7.70 -2.70
CA ALA A 101 3.17 -6.74 -3.80
C ALA A 101 4.48 -5.92 -3.88
N GLY A 102 5.03 -5.78 -5.08
CA GLY A 102 6.24 -5.00 -5.32
C GLY A 102 5.98 -3.83 -6.27
N VAL A 103 6.42 -2.63 -5.90
CA VAL A 103 6.35 -1.41 -6.71
C VAL A 103 7.63 -0.61 -6.50
N ASP A 104 8.40 -0.35 -7.56
CA ASP A 104 9.62 0.47 -7.55
C ASP A 104 10.63 0.12 -6.44
N GLY A 105 10.82 -1.17 -6.17
CA GLY A 105 11.75 -1.65 -5.12
C GLY A 105 11.21 -1.55 -3.69
N LEU A 106 9.95 -1.14 -3.52
CA LEU A 106 9.22 -1.24 -2.26
C LEU A 106 8.32 -2.48 -2.26
N TRP A 107 8.35 -3.22 -1.16
CA TRP A 107 7.67 -4.51 -1.02
C TRP A 107 6.69 -4.48 0.14
N TYR A 108 5.44 -4.82 -0.16
CA TYR A 108 4.30 -4.73 0.74
C TYR A 108 3.70 -6.11 1.00
N ALA A 109 3.35 -6.35 2.26
CA ALA A 109 2.57 -7.50 2.71
C ALA A 109 1.10 -7.10 2.84
N LEU A 110 0.30 -7.42 1.83
CA LEU A 110 -1.12 -7.10 1.79
C LEU A 110 -1.94 -8.26 2.37
N ASN A 111 -3.05 -7.98 3.04
CA ASN A 111 -3.97 -9.02 3.49
C ASN A 111 -4.63 -9.72 2.29
N TYR A 112 -4.76 -11.05 2.37
CA TYR A 112 -5.79 -11.78 1.61
C TYR A 112 -7.13 -11.49 2.30
N SER A 113 -7.80 -10.39 1.96
CA SER A 113 -9.19 -10.24 2.36
C SER A 113 -10.06 -9.90 1.15
N GLU A 114 -11.09 -10.72 0.99
CA GLU A 114 -12.34 -10.40 0.29
C GLU A 114 -13.07 -9.19 0.91
N SER A 115 -12.55 -8.64 2.01
CA SER A 115 -12.84 -7.32 2.52
C SER A 115 -11.57 -6.48 2.47
N VAL A 116 -11.14 -6.11 1.27
CA VAL A 116 -10.46 -4.83 1.18
C VAL A 116 -11.48 -3.86 1.75
N ASP A 117 -11.10 -3.07 2.75
CA ASP A 117 -11.64 -1.72 2.87
C ASP A 117 -11.24 -1.01 1.56
N ILE A 118 -11.88 -1.39 0.44
CA ILE A 118 -12.21 -0.49 -0.64
C ILE A 118 -13.34 0.31 -0.01
N THR A 119 -12.98 1.10 1.00
CA THR A 119 -13.69 2.32 1.23
C THR A 119 -13.65 2.98 -0.14
N SER A 120 -14.84 3.15 -0.71
CA SER A 120 -15.03 4.22 -1.66
C SER A 120 -14.25 5.42 -1.11
N ILE A 121 -13.58 6.12 -2.00
CA ILE A 121 -12.66 7.25 -1.77
C ILE A 121 -13.20 8.37 -0.82
N GLU A 122 -14.37 8.19 -0.18
CA GLU A 122 -15.07 9.10 0.71
C GLU A 122 -15.73 8.52 1.99
N GLU A 123 -15.72 7.22 2.31
CA GLU A 123 -16.47 6.73 3.51
C GLU A 123 -15.69 5.79 4.45
N VAL A 124 -15.82 6.02 5.77
CA VAL A 124 -15.24 5.22 6.86
C VAL A 124 -16.28 4.26 7.43
N ILE A 125 -15.99 2.95 7.51
CA ILE A 125 -16.76 2.03 8.37
C ILE A 125 -15.81 1.07 9.11
N HIS A 126 -15.98 0.95 10.43
CA HIS A 126 -15.41 -0.12 11.25
C HIS A 126 -16.38 -1.33 11.29
N PRO A 127 -15.91 -2.59 11.19
CA PRO A 127 -16.69 -3.77 11.60
C PRO A 127 -16.62 -3.86 13.13
N GLU A 128 -17.69 -4.10 13.89
CA GLU A 128 -18.43 -5.37 13.95
C GLU A 128 -19.92 -5.15 14.26
N THR A 129 -20.78 -5.14 13.25
CA THR A 129 -22.20 -5.60 13.30
C THR A 129 -22.82 -5.49 11.91
N TYR A 130 -23.29 -6.61 11.35
CA TYR A 130 -24.01 -6.62 10.07
C TYR A 130 -25.50 -6.31 10.32
N ILE A 131 -25.86 -5.02 10.32
CA ILE A 131 -27.25 -4.55 10.30
C ILE A 131 -27.49 -3.87 8.95
N GLU A 132 -28.28 -4.50 8.07
CA GLU A 132 -28.71 -3.89 6.80
C GLU A 132 -29.92 -2.96 7.04
N GLY A 133 -29.99 -1.83 6.31
CA GLY A 133 -31.12 -0.90 6.36
C GLY A 133 -31.07 0.16 7.48
N ALA A 134 -30.04 0.16 8.33
CA ALA A 134 -29.83 1.22 9.30
C ALA A 134 -29.22 2.47 8.63
N THR A 135 -29.93 3.60 8.69
CA THR A 135 -29.38 4.91 8.32
C THR A 135 -28.37 5.35 9.38
N LYS A 136 -27.10 5.42 9.00
CA LYS A 136 -26.02 5.97 9.81
C LYS A 136 -25.67 7.35 9.26
N GLU A 137 -25.74 8.39 10.08
CA GLU A 137 -25.16 9.69 9.73
C GLU A 137 -23.64 9.58 9.82
N ILE A 138 -22.96 9.76 8.68
CA ILE A 138 -21.50 9.84 8.60
C ILE A 138 -21.14 11.29 8.36
N SER A 139 -20.42 11.91 9.30
CA SER A 139 -19.83 13.22 9.10
C SER A 139 -18.57 13.07 8.25
N VAL A 140 -18.69 13.28 6.94
CA VAL A 140 -17.54 13.28 6.04
C VAL A 140 -16.78 14.58 6.25
N ASN A 141 -15.51 14.52 6.67
CA ASN A 141 -14.62 15.68 6.61
C ASN A 141 -14.36 16.00 5.14
N ALA A 142 -15.23 16.81 4.55
CA ALA A 142 -15.01 17.36 3.23
C ALA A 142 -13.87 18.37 3.31
N TYR A 143 -12.62 17.92 3.10
CA TYR A 143 -11.60 18.84 2.62
C TYR A 143 -12.18 19.50 1.38
N GLU A 144 -12.38 20.83 1.44
CA GLU A 144 -13.06 21.57 0.38
C GLU A 144 -12.23 21.46 -0.91
N ARG A 145 -12.63 20.53 -1.78
CA ARG A 145 -12.00 20.36 -3.09
C ARG A 145 -12.40 21.56 -3.93
N ASN A 146 -11.42 22.36 -4.35
CA ASN A 146 -11.68 23.54 -5.16
C ASN A 146 -12.24 23.12 -6.55
N PRO A 147 -13.50 23.41 -6.86
CA PRO A 147 -14.12 23.00 -8.12
C PRO A 147 -13.47 23.65 -9.34
N ASP A 148 -12.91 24.85 -9.20
CA ASP A 148 -12.19 25.54 -10.27
C ASP A 148 -10.85 24.85 -10.56
N ALA A 149 -10.14 24.39 -9.52
CA ALA A 149 -8.92 23.61 -9.70
C ALA A 149 -9.21 22.28 -10.41
N ARG A 150 -10.29 21.59 -10.03
CA ARG A 150 -10.77 20.39 -10.75
C ARG A 150 -11.07 20.71 -12.21
N ALA A 151 -11.82 21.77 -12.48
CA ALA A 151 -12.21 22.17 -13.83
C ALA A 151 -10.97 22.50 -14.68
N LYS A 152 -9.99 23.24 -14.14
CA LYS A 152 -8.72 23.55 -14.82
C LYS A 152 -7.88 22.30 -15.11
N CYS A 153 -7.82 21.36 -14.18
CA CYS A 153 -7.16 20.07 -14.38
C CYS A 153 -7.78 19.30 -15.56
N ILE A 154 -9.11 19.16 -15.58
CA ILE A 154 -9.84 18.47 -16.64
C ILE A 154 -9.75 19.22 -17.97
N LEU A 155 -9.77 20.56 -17.96
CA LEU A 155 -9.61 21.37 -19.16
C LEU A 155 -8.22 21.15 -19.80
N HIS A 156 -7.19 21.01 -18.98
CA HIS A 156 -5.82 20.80 -19.44
C HIS A 156 -5.56 19.35 -19.91
N TYR A 157 -5.96 18.36 -19.11
CA TYR A 157 -5.63 16.95 -19.36
C TYR A 157 -6.71 16.17 -20.12
N GLY A 158 -7.93 16.69 -20.19
CA GLY A 158 -9.11 15.99 -20.69
C GLY A 158 -9.74 15.05 -19.65
N CYS A 159 -10.81 14.37 -20.07
CA CYS A 159 -11.56 13.41 -19.25
C CYS A 159 -11.10 11.96 -19.47
N LYS A 160 -9.79 11.76 -19.66
CA LYS A 160 -9.16 10.44 -19.82
C LYS A 160 -8.27 10.14 -18.62
N CYS A 161 -8.23 8.88 -18.20
CA CYS A 161 -7.34 8.49 -17.11
C CYS A 161 -5.87 8.74 -17.50
N TYR A 162 -5.15 9.51 -16.69
CA TYR A 162 -3.75 9.84 -16.93
C TYR A 162 -2.85 8.61 -16.92
N VAL A 163 -3.20 7.59 -16.12
CA VAL A 163 -2.45 6.33 -15.96
C VAL A 163 -2.77 5.35 -17.09
N CYS A 164 -3.99 4.79 -17.13
CA CYS A 164 -4.35 3.69 -18.04
C CYS A 164 -5.00 4.14 -19.35
N LYS A 165 -5.18 5.45 -19.55
CA LYS A 165 -5.80 6.07 -20.74
C LYS A 165 -7.28 5.72 -20.98
N PHE A 166 -7.92 5.04 -20.03
CA PHE A 166 -9.36 4.74 -20.09
C PHE A 166 -10.20 6.02 -20.20
N ASP A 167 -11.13 6.04 -21.14
CA ASP A 167 -12.11 7.11 -21.34
C ASP A 167 -13.52 6.53 -21.15
N PHE A 168 -14.26 7.07 -20.18
CA PHE A 168 -15.61 6.61 -19.87
C PHE A 168 -16.61 6.94 -20.98
N GLN A 169 -16.45 8.06 -21.68
CA GLN A 169 -17.32 8.43 -22.79
C GLN A 169 -17.07 7.52 -24.00
N GLU A 170 -15.81 7.17 -24.30
CA GLU A 170 -15.50 6.25 -25.40
C GLU A 170 -16.07 4.84 -25.16
N VAL A 171 -16.09 4.38 -23.90
CA VAL A 171 -16.52 3.02 -23.55
C VAL A 171 -18.03 2.92 -23.26
N TYR A 172 -18.59 3.90 -22.54
CA TYR A 172 -19.96 3.86 -22.06
C TYR A 172 -20.88 4.87 -22.76
N GLY A 173 -20.38 5.67 -23.71
CA GLY A 173 -21.18 6.70 -24.38
C GLY A 173 -21.52 7.88 -23.47
N ASP A 174 -22.66 8.52 -23.72
CA ASP A 174 -23.01 9.78 -23.06
C ASP A 174 -23.13 9.69 -21.53
N ILE A 175 -23.47 8.51 -20.98
CA ILE A 175 -23.53 8.30 -19.53
C ILE A 175 -22.14 8.39 -18.86
N GLY A 176 -21.07 8.17 -19.61
CA GLY A 176 -19.69 8.29 -19.14
C GLY A 176 -19.10 9.70 -19.30
N LYS A 177 -19.83 10.63 -19.92
CA LYS A 177 -19.32 11.97 -20.23
C LYS A 177 -18.98 12.76 -18.97
N GLY A 178 -17.73 13.21 -18.87
CA GLY A 178 -17.25 14.00 -17.73
C GLY A 178 -16.97 13.18 -16.47
N PHE A 179 -17.18 11.86 -16.51
CA PHE A 179 -16.97 10.97 -15.38
C PHE A 179 -15.48 10.63 -15.23
N ILE A 180 -14.82 11.30 -14.29
CA ILE A 180 -13.42 11.06 -13.92
C ILE A 180 -13.16 11.58 -12.50
N HIS A 181 -12.29 10.90 -11.75
CA HIS A 181 -11.79 11.38 -10.47
C HIS A 181 -10.58 12.29 -10.68
N VAL A 182 -10.34 13.24 -9.77
CA VAL A 182 -9.12 14.06 -9.79
C VAL A 182 -8.32 13.76 -8.54
N HIS A 183 -7.14 13.19 -8.75
CA HIS A 183 -6.19 12.79 -7.71
C HIS A 183 -5.21 13.92 -7.41
N HIS A 184 -4.87 14.10 -6.14
CA HIS A 184 -3.81 15.01 -5.71
C HIS A 184 -2.51 14.20 -5.55
N GLU A 185 -1.45 14.55 -6.28
CA GLU A 185 -0.16 13.87 -6.17
C GLU A 185 0.50 14.11 -4.80
N VAL A 186 0.26 15.27 -4.19
CA VAL A 186 0.66 15.55 -2.81
C VAL A 186 -0.57 15.40 -1.91
N SER A 187 -0.47 14.53 -0.91
CA SER A 187 -1.58 14.27 0.02
C SER A 187 -1.92 15.52 0.84
N LEU A 188 -3.16 16.01 0.69
CA LEU A 188 -3.72 17.09 1.53
C LEU A 188 -3.58 16.81 3.04
N ALA A 189 -3.64 15.53 3.44
CA ALA A 189 -3.49 15.10 4.82
C ALA A 189 -2.08 15.33 5.39
N GLU A 190 -1.05 15.33 4.54
CA GLU A 190 0.33 15.57 4.95
C GLU A 190 0.63 17.06 5.11
N ILE A 191 -0.05 17.91 4.35
CA ILE A 191 0.24 19.35 4.31
C ILE A 191 -0.25 20.06 5.60
N LYS A 192 -1.31 19.56 6.27
CA LYS A 192 -1.88 20.05 7.56
C LYS A 192 -2.06 21.58 7.67
N LYS A 193 -2.03 22.28 6.54
CA LYS A 193 -2.10 23.74 6.37
C LYS A 193 -2.81 24.02 5.05
N GLU A 194 -3.42 25.19 4.94
CA GLU A 194 -3.87 25.70 3.64
C GLU A 194 -2.69 25.79 2.68
N TYR A 195 -2.86 25.29 1.46
CA TYR A 195 -1.89 25.47 0.38
C TYR A 195 -2.59 25.81 -0.93
N SER A 196 -1.90 26.56 -1.78
CA SER A 196 -2.37 26.86 -3.13
C SER A 196 -2.12 25.65 -4.02
N VAL A 197 -3.18 24.97 -4.45
CA VAL A 197 -3.10 23.89 -5.42
C VAL A 197 -2.81 24.42 -6.83
N ASP A 198 -1.80 23.85 -7.49
CA ASP A 198 -1.56 24.03 -8.92
C ASP A 198 -2.35 22.93 -9.69
N PRO A 199 -3.41 23.29 -10.44
CA PRO A 199 -4.27 22.32 -11.12
C PRO A 199 -3.58 21.45 -12.17
N ILE A 200 -2.39 21.83 -12.62
CA ILE A 200 -1.62 21.11 -13.62
C ILE A 200 -0.57 20.26 -12.92
N LYS A 201 0.20 20.84 -11.99
CA LYS A 201 1.26 20.10 -11.32
C LYS A 201 0.71 19.09 -10.32
N ASP A 202 -0.18 19.53 -9.45
CA ASP A 202 -0.57 18.77 -8.26
C ASP A 202 -1.73 17.82 -8.51
N LEU A 203 -2.43 17.97 -9.65
CA LEU A 203 -3.64 17.22 -9.95
C LEU A 203 -3.47 16.34 -11.19
N LYS A 204 -4.08 15.14 -11.17
CA LYS A 204 -4.18 14.25 -12.33
C LYS A 204 -5.57 13.63 -12.43
N PRO A 205 -6.21 13.60 -13.62
CA PRO A 205 -7.46 12.89 -13.82
C PRO A 205 -7.22 11.37 -13.82
N LEU A 206 -7.89 10.60 -12.97
CA LEU A 206 -7.76 9.15 -12.87
C LEU A 206 -9.12 8.46 -12.91
N CYS A 207 -9.17 7.25 -13.50
CA CYS A 207 -10.36 6.41 -13.37
C CYS A 207 -10.48 5.89 -11.93
N PRO A 208 -11.68 5.47 -11.48
CA PRO A 208 -11.89 4.92 -10.14
C PRO A 208 -10.94 3.77 -9.80
N ASN A 209 -10.65 2.89 -10.78
CA ASN A 209 -9.76 1.75 -10.58
C ASN A 209 -8.31 2.19 -10.29
N CYS A 210 -7.72 3.05 -11.16
CA CYS A 210 -6.36 3.54 -10.93
C CYS A 210 -6.27 4.39 -9.66
N HIS A 211 -7.29 5.20 -9.37
CA HIS A 211 -7.32 5.99 -8.16
C HIS A 211 -7.36 5.11 -6.90
N GLY A 212 -8.17 4.05 -6.90
CA GLY A 212 -8.24 3.08 -5.80
C GLY A 212 -6.93 2.30 -5.63
N ILE A 213 -6.25 1.92 -6.71
CA ILE A 213 -4.95 1.25 -6.64
C ILE A 213 -3.86 2.14 -6.02
N ILE A 214 -3.83 3.43 -6.35
CA ILE A 214 -2.88 4.39 -5.75
C ILE A 214 -3.02 4.42 -4.22
N HIS A 215 -4.25 4.44 -3.72
CA HIS A 215 -4.54 4.52 -2.28
C HIS A 215 -4.55 3.18 -1.55
N ARG A 216 -4.15 2.07 -2.22
CA ARG A 216 -3.98 0.78 -1.54
C ARG A 216 -2.75 0.71 -0.63
N THR A 217 -1.86 1.69 -0.67
CA THR A 217 -0.68 1.83 0.20
C THR A 217 -0.66 3.21 0.88
N HIS A 218 0.17 3.37 1.91
CA HIS A 218 0.40 4.61 2.64
C HIS A 218 1.89 4.79 3.04
N PRO A 219 2.67 5.60 2.31
CA PRO A 219 2.21 6.62 1.37
C PRO A 219 1.59 6.01 0.10
N PRO A 220 0.62 6.71 -0.52
CA PRO A 220 0.04 6.26 -1.79
C PRO A 220 1.11 6.05 -2.86
N ILE A 221 0.91 5.07 -3.73
CA ILE A 221 1.81 4.84 -4.87
C ILE A 221 1.77 6.08 -5.78
N SER A 222 2.94 6.54 -6.23
CA SER A 222 2.97 7.68 -7.17
C SER A 222 2.31 7.35 -8.51
N VAL A 223 1.77 8.36 -9.19
CA VAL A 223 1.18 8.20 -10.53
C VAL A 223 2.19 7.57 -11.51
N ASP A 224 3.45 8.01 -11.46
CA ASP A 224 4.52 7.50 -12.31
C ASP A 224 4.86 6.04 -12.00
N SER A 225 4.93 5.68 -10.72
CA SER A 225 5.14 4.30 -10.28
C SER A 225 4.05 3.37 -10.81
N LEU A 226 2.78 3.80 -10.77
CA LEU A 226 1.67 3.01 -11.30
C LEU A 226 1.71 2.91 -12.84
N ILE A 227 2.13 3.97 -13.54
CA ILE A 227 2.36 3.93 -15.00
C ILE A 227 3.43 2.89 -15.33
N ASN A 228 4.56 2.88 -14.61
CA ASN A 228 5.65 1.94 -14.83
C ASN A 228 5.21 0.49 -14.56
N LEU A 229 4.42 0.27 -13.51
CA LEU A 229 3.85 -1.04 -13.18
C LEU A 229 2.94 -1.58 -14.30
N LEU A 230 2.13 -0.72 -14.94
CA LEU A 230 1.29 -1.14 -16.06
C LEU A 230 2.10 -1.40 -17.33
N ARG A 231 3.16 -0.62 -17.59
CA ARG A 231 4.04 -0.80 -18.75
C ARG A 231 4.87 -2.08 -18.67
N SER A 232 5.29 -2.51 -17.49
CA SER A 232 6.09 -3.72 -17.32
C SER A 232 5.27 -5.02 -17.46
N ARG A 233 3.94 -4.92 -17.56
CA ARG A 233 3.01 -6.06 -17.72
C ARG A 233 2.50 -6.25 -19.15
N ASN A 234 2.73 -5.28 -20.03
CA ASN A 234 2.39 -5.33 -21.46
C ASN A 234 3.63 -5.63 -22.28
#